data_AF-A0A1I5L1C9-F1
#
_entry.id   AF-A0A1I5L1C9-F1
#
_cell.length_a   1.000
_cell.length_b   1.000
_cell.length_c   1.000
_cell.angle_alpha   90.00
_cell.angle_beta   90.00
_cell.angle_gamma   90.00
#
_symmetry.space_group_name_H-M   'P 1'
#
loop_
_entity.id
_entity.type
_entity.pdbx_description
1 polymer ?
#
loop_
_entity_poly.entity_id
_entity_poly.type
_entity_poly.pdbx_seq_one_letter_code
_entity_poly.pdbx_strand_id
1 'polypeptide(L)' 'MTTLDLAGGVEEVRARLAERFPGWSIVVTDRGNWWATRATLVREDLNPNDVSTFEAATAEELYERLREVPR' A
#
# COMPACT_ATOMS: atom_id res chain seq x y z
N MET A 1 -4.04 -19.75 0.93
CA MET A 1 -4.70 -18.46 0.61
C MET A 1 -4.74 -17.66 1.90
N THR A 2 -3.80 -16.76 2.12
CA THR A 2 -3.82 -15.89 3.31
C THR A 2 -4.68 -14.69 2.96
N THR A 3 -5.97 -14.77 3.27
CA THR A 3 -6.81 -13.56 3.39
C THR A 3 -6.19 -12.75 4.52
N LEU A 4 -5.70 -11.55 4.21
CA LEU A 4 -5.41 -10.59 5.27
C LEU A 4 -6.73 -10.36 5.99
N ASP A 5 -6.77 -10.76 7.25
CA ASP A 5 -7.83 -10.32 8.14
C ASP A 5 -7.64 -8.79 8.28
N LEU A 6 -8.47 -8.03 7.57
CA LEU A 6 -8.51 -6.58 7.68
C LEU A 6 -9.54 -6.14 8.74
N ALA A 7 -10.07 -7.11 9.51
CA ALA A 7 -10.93 -6.89 10.65
C ALA A 7 -10.11 -6.46 11.88
N GLY A 8 -9.52 -5.27 11.80
CA GLY A 8 -8.74 -4.66 12.87
C GLY A 8 -8.89 -3.15 12.85
N GLY A 9 -8.41 -2.48 13.91
CA GLY A 9 -8.29 -1.03 13.90
C GLY A 9 -7.39 -0.57 12.76
N VAL A 10 -7.60 0.67 12.28
CA VAL A 10 -6.87 1.25 11.14
C VAL A 10 -5.35 1.08 11.26
N GLU A 11 -4.78 1.29 12.44
CA GLU A 11 -3.34 1.15 12.68
C GLU A 11 -2.84 -0.30 12.58
N GLU A 12 -3.65 -1.28 12.98
CA GLU A 12 -3.29 -2.69 12.88
C GLU A 12 -3.31 -3.16 11.41
N VAL A 13 -4.33 -2.73 10.67
CA VAL A 13 -4.43 -2.99 9.23
C VAL A 13 -3.25 -2.36 8.48
N ARG A 14 -2.89 -1.12 8.83
CA ARG A 14 -1.74 -0.42 8.28
C ARG A 14 -0.43 -1.16 8.55
N ALA A 15 -0.21 -1.64 9.77
CA ALA A 15 0.96 -2.42 10.13
C ALA A 15 1.06 -3.72 9.30
N ARG A 16 -0.04 -4.47 9.20
CA ARG A 16 -0.09 -5.71 8.39
C ARG A 16 0.22 -5.45 6.91
N LEU A 17 -0.28 -4.36 6.34
CA LEU A 17 0.03 -3.98 4.96
C LEU A 17 1.52 -3.61 4.81
N ALA A 18 2.09 -2.84 5.73
CA ALA A 18 3.51 -2.49 5.71
C ALA A 18 4.42 -3.73 5.84
N GLU A 19 4.07 -4.70 6.69
CA GLU A 19 4.78 -5.98 6.80
C GLU A 19 4.70 -6.79 5.51
N ARG A 20 3.54 -6.78 4.83
CA ARG A 20 3.34 -7.55 3.61
C ARG A 20 4.05 -6.96 2.40
N PHE A 21 4.21 -5.64 2.41
CA PHE A 21 4.81 -4.83 1.34
C PHE A 21 5.93 -3.94 1.89
N PRO A 22 7.08 -4.50 2.30
CA PRO A 22 8.15 -3.75 2.95
C PRO A 22 8.81 -2.66 2.06
N GLY A 23 8.58 -2.67 0.75
CA GLY A 23 9.02 -1.61 -0.17
C GLY A 23 8.07 -0.40 -0.26
N TRP A 24 6.91 -0.49 0.38
CA TRP A 24 5.83 0.48 0.32
C TRP A 24 5.59 1.11 1.70
N SER A 25 5.49 2.43 1.73
CA SER A 25 5.05 3.21 2.88
C SER A 25 3.54 3.39 2.83
N ILE A 26 2.84 2.88 3.84
CA ILE A 26 1.38 2.96 3.93
C ILE A 26 0.99 4.12 4.84
N VAL A 27 0.14 5.01 4.33
CA VAL A 27 -0.37 6.19 5.02
C VAL A 27 -1.89 6.15 4.99
N VAL A 28 -2.53 6.38 6.12
CA VAL A 28 -3.97 6.58 6.20
C VAL A 28 -4.25 8.00 6.62
N THR A 29 -5.22 8.63 5.98
CA THR A 29 -5.68 9.97 6.36
C THR A 29 -6.80 9.86 7.38
N ASP A 30 -6.99 10.90 8.19
CA ASP A 30 -8.11 11.02 9.15
C ASP A 30 -9.49 10.84 8.49
N ARG A 31 -9.60 11.17 7.20
CA ARG A 31 -10.81 10.96 6.39
C ARG A 31 -11.05 9.51 5.96
N GLY A 32 -10.18 8.58 6.36
CA GLY A 32 -10.24 7.17 6.01
C GLY A 32 -9.63 6.81 4.65
N ASN A 33 -9.06 7.76 3.91
CA ASN A 33 -8.39 7.44 2.64
C ASN A 33 -7.02 6.79 2.90
N TRP A 34 -6.74 5.75 2.14
CA TRP A 34 -5.54 4.92 2.19
C TRP A 34 -4.61 5.26 1.03
N TRP A 35 -3.32 5.40 1.35
CA TRP A 35 -2.27 5.75 0.41
C TRP A 35 -1.11 4.77 0.59
N ALA A 36 -0.50 4.35 -0.52
CA ALA A 36 0.76 3.63 -0.50
C ALA A 36 1.75 4.32 -1.41
N THR A 37 2.94 4.63 -0.91
CA THR A 37 4.03 5.24 -1.66
C THR A 37 5.27 4.37 -1.60
N ARG A 38 5.90 4.08 -2.74
CA ARG A 38 7.13 3.29 -2.78
C ARG A 38 8.29 4.14 -2.28
N ALA A 39 8.92 3.75 -1.16
CA ALA A 39 9.97 4.56 -0.53
C ALA A 39 11.29 4.53 -1.31
N THR A 40 11.51 3.50 -2.12
CA THR A 40 12.71 3.36 -2.96
C THR A 40 12.50 4.09 -4.28
N LEU A 41 12.44 5.42 -4.23
CA LEU A 41 12.69 6.27 -5.40
C LEU A 41 14.21 6.45 -5.52
N VAL A 42 14.91 5.38 -5.91
CA VAL A 42 16.23 5.56 -6.52
C VAL A 42 15.94 6.20 -7.87
N ARG A 43 16.37 7.46 -8.04
CA ARG A 43 16.10 8.33 -9.20
C ARG A 43 16.36 7.70 -10.59
N GLU A 44 17.02 6.54 -10.65
CA GLU A 44 17.37 5.82 -11.88
C GLU A 44 16.25 4.93 -12.43
N ASP A 45 15.21 4.59 -11.65
CA ASP A 45 14.11 3.71 -12.08
C ASP A 45 12.77 4.45 -12.24
N LEU A 46 12.82 5.74 -12.56
CA LEU A 46 11.64 6.50 -12.96
C LEU A 46 11.20 6.09 -14.37
N ASN A 47 10.73 4.85 -14.53
CA ASN A 47 9.90 4.52 -15.68
C ASN A 47 8.63 5.37 -15.56
N PRO A 48 8.31 6.27 -16.51
CA PRO A 48 7.12 7.12 -16.42
C PRO A 48 5.80 6.32 -16.40
N ASN A 49 5.86 5.01 -16.63
CA ASN A 49 4.74 4.07 -16.51
C ASN A 49 4.68 3.33 -15.17
N ASP A 50 5.69 3.46 -14.29
CA ASP A 50 5.69 2.80 -12.98
C ASP A 50 4.94 3.64 -11.96
N VAL A 51 3.78 3.13 -11.54
CA VAL A 51 2.94 3.75 -10.53
C VAL A 51 3.66 3.65 -9.18
N SER A 52 4.22 4.77 -8.72
CA SER A 52 4.96 4.86 -7.45
C SER A 52 4.04 5.18 -6.25
N THR A 53 2.78 5.47 -6.51
CA THR A 53 1.77 5.88 -5.52
C THR A 53 0.42 5.26 -5.85
N PHE A 54 -0.22 4.63 -4.87
CA PHE A 54 -1.60 4.18 -4.95
C PHE A 54 -2.46 4.94 -3.95
N GLU A 55 -3.67 5.31 -4.38
CA GLU A 55 -4.74 5.80 -3.52
C GLU A 55 -5.91 4.83 -3.52
N ALA A 56 -6.60 4.72 -2.39
CA ALA A 56 -7.75 3.88 -2.19
C ALA A 56 -8.66 4.45 -1.10
N ALA A 57 -9.96 4.20 -1.20
CA ALA A 57 -10.91 4.59 -0.15
C ALA A 57 -10.92 3.57 1.01
N THR A 58 -10.45 2.35 0.77
CA THR A 58 -10.41 1.26 1.77
C THR A 58 -9.07 0.53 1.78
N ALA A 59 -8.77 -0.15 2.88
CA ALA A 59 -7.57 -0.98 3.00
C ALA A 59 -7.59 -2.19 2.04
N GLU A 60 -8.79 -2.73 1.76
CA GLU A 60 -9.00 -3.84 0.83
C GLU A 60 -8.61 -3.43 -0.60
N GLU A 61 -9.12 -2.30 -1.07
CA GLU A 61 -8.74 -1.76 -2.38
C GLU A 61 -7.24 -1.47 -2.47
N LEU A 62 -6.64 -0.93 -1.40
CA LEU A 62 -5.19 -0.69 -1.39
C LEU A 62 -4.41 -2.00 -1.49
N TYR A 63 -4.85 -3.04 -0.77
CA TYR A 63 -4.24 -4.36 -0.84
C TYR A 63 -4.29 -4.95 -2.25
N GLU A 64 -5.45 -4.85 -2.91
CA GLU A 64 -5.63 -5.33 -4.28
C GLU A 64 -4.74 -4.60 -5.28
N ARG A 65 -4.62 -3.28 -5.15
CA ARG A 65 -3.70 -2.48 -5.97
C ARG A 65 -2.25 -2.92 -5.77
N LEU A 66 -1.82 -3.08 -4.52
CA LEU A 66 -0.44 -3.45 -4.19
C LEU A 66 -0.05 -4.87 -4.59
N ARG A 67 -0.99 -5.83 -4.60
CA ARG A 67 -0.71 -7.20 -5.05
C ARG A 67 -0.59 -7.34 -6.57
N GLU A 68 -1.15 -6.40 -7.34
CA GLU A 68 -1.05 -6.37 -8.79
C GLU A 68 0.31 -5.81 -9.25
N VAL A 69 1.02 -5.11 -8.36
CA VAL A 69 2.37 -4.62 -8.65
C VAL A 69 3.34 -5.81 -8.70
N PRO A 70 4.07 -6.00 -9.82
CA PRO A 70 5.13 -6.98 -9.90
C PRO A 70 6.23 -6.65 -8.87
N ARG A 71 6.66 -7.66 -8.11
CA ARG A 71 7.63 -7.55 -7.01
C ARG A 71 9.03 -7.17 -7.48
#